data_AF-A0A4Q2YBI5-F1
#
_entry.id   AF-A0A4Q2YBI5-F1
#
_cell.length_a   1.000
_cell.length_b   1.000
_cell.length_c   1.000
_cell.angle_alpha   90.00
_cell.angle_beta   90.00
_cell.angle_gamma   90.00
#
_symmetry.space_group_name_H-M   'P 1'
#
loop_
_entity.id
_entity.type
_entity.pdbx_description
1 polymer ?
#
loop_
_entity_poly.entity_id
_entity_poly.type
_entity_poly.pdbx_seq_one_letter_code
_entity_poly.pdbx_strand_id
1 'polypeptide(L)'
;MEEKAPNLQLQEPVLPESLVPAMDLTWLWIAIAAFVLLTTVIILIGKRNKITRIDSLALRRAAYQAAVKSFGTATAADARDAAVQSSMILRRFLADAVGDPALFETHEEFITRRDSLEKLTPPAREAATATSATLARVKYAPEVPSDDPAVILAEGRQLLDVLNGGFLP
;
A
#
# COMPACT_ATOMS: atom_id res chain seq x y z
N MET A 1 98.51 20.38 -34.82
CA MET A 1 97.65 19.37 -34.16
C MET A 1 96.60 20.16 -33.40
N GLU A 2 95.44 20.39 -34.01
CA GLU A 2 94.32 21.08 -33.35
C GLU A 2 93.40 20.05 -32.72
N GLU A 3 93.26 20.10 -31.40
CA GLU A 3 92.26 19.34 -30.66
C GLU A 3 90.87 19.94 -30.90
N LYS A 4 89.94 19.10 -31.35
CA LYS A 4 88.55 19.48 -31.65
C LYS A 4 87.74 19.39 -30.34
N ALA A 5 87.32 20.53 -29.80
CA ALA A 5 86.51 20.60 -28.59
C ALA A 5 85.16 19.86 -28.75
N PRO A 6 84.68 19.14 -27.72
CA PRO A 6 83.42 18.41 -27.80
C PRO A 6 82.24 19.39 -27.83
N ASN A 7 81.34 19.18 -28.78
CA ASN A 7 80.07 19.91 -28.92
C ASN A 7 79.21 19.72 -27.65
N LEU A 8 79.19 20.73 -26.77
CA LEU A 8 78.24 20.83 -25.67
C LEU A 8 76.94 21.43 -26.19
N GLN A 9 76.10 20.62 -26.82
CA GLN A 9 74.73 21.00 -27.14
C GLN A 9 73.88 20.89 -25.87
N LEU A 10 73.21 21.98 -25.49
CA LEU A 10 72.20 22.01 -24.44
C LEU A 10 71.05 21.06 -24.85
N GLN A 11 70.86 19.99 -24.08
CA GLN A 11 69.65 19.16 -24.21
C GLN A 11 68.44 20.00 -23.85
N GLU A 12 67.44 20.02 -24.74
CA GLU A 12 66.18 20.72 -24.50
C GLU A 12 65.52 20.17 -23.22
N PRO A 13 64.99 21.04 -22.35
CA PRO A 13 64.37 20.61 -21.11
C PRO A 13 63.15 19.74 -21.42
N VAL A 14 63.14 18.53 -20.85
CA VAL A 14 62.00 17.61 -20.95
C VAL A 14 60.76 18.32 -20.40
N LEU A 15 59.72 18.42 -21.22
CA LEU A 15 58.49 19.12 -20.85
C LEU A 15 57.92 18.49 -19.56
N PRO A 16 57.52 19.30 -18.56
CA PRO A 16 57.11 18.79 -17.24
C PRO A 16 55.89 17.87 -17.31
N GLU A 17 55.11 17.96 -18.38
CA GLU A 17 53.96 17.11 -18.67
C GLU A 17 54.33 15.62 -18.86
N SER A 18 55.57 15.30 -19.25
CA SER A 18 56.03 13.92 -19.39
C SER A 18 56.50 13.30 -18.07
N LEU A 19 56.60 14.09 -17.00
CA LEU A 19 57.00 13.62 -15.66
C LEU A 19 55.78 13.21 -14.81
N VAL A 20 54.57 13.51 -15.26
CA VAL A 20 53.33 13.15 -14.58
C VAL A 20 52.72 11.94 -15.28
N PRO A 21 52.52 10.79 -14.60
CA PRO A 21 51.85 9.65 -15.20
C PRO A 21 50.44 10.06 -15.63
N ALA A 22 50.11 9.81 -16.89
CA ALA A 22 48.78 10.09 -17.45
C ALA A 22 47.74 9.23 -16.70
N MET A 23 47.04 9.86 -15.74
CA MET A 23 46.01 9.18 -14.96
C MET A 23 44.71 9.19 -15.76
N ASP A 24 44.34 8.03 -16.30
CA ASP A 24 43.11 7.86 -17.06
C ASP A 24 41.89 7.91 -16.11
N LEU A 25 41.27 9.10 -16.03
CA LEU A 25 40.14 9.39 -15.16
C LEU A 25 38.79 8.93 -15.73
N THR A 26 38.76 8.31 -16.91
CA THR A 26 37.51 7.88 -17.57
C THR A 26 36.71 6.89 -16.71
N TRP A 27 37.37 5.94 -16.05
CA TRP A 27 36.75 4.99 -15.14
C TRP A 27 36.10 5.64 -13.91
N LEU A 28 36.69 6.73 -13.41
CA LEU A 28 36.16 7.47 -12.27
C LEU A 28 34.83 8.15 -12.64
N TRP A 29 34.75 8.75 -13.83
CA TRP A 29 33.51 9.34 -14.33
C TRP A 29 32.40 8.31 -14.59
N ILE A 30 32.76 7.13 -15.12
CA ILE A 30 31.80 6.02 -15.29
C ILE A 30 31.27 5.55 -13.93
N ALA A 31 32.14 5.42 -12.93
CA ALA A 31 31.74 5.02 -11.58
C ALA A 31 30.82 6.06 -10.92
N ILE A 32 31.12 7.35 -11.06
CA ILE A 32 30.25 8.43 -10.58
C ILE A 32 28.89 8.38 -11.28
N ALA A 33 28.87 8.26 -12.60
CA ALA A 33 27.62 8.20 -13.37
C ALA A 33 26.77 7.00 -12.97
N ALA A 34 27.38 5.82 -12.78
CA ALA A 34 26.70 4.62 -12.32
C ALA A 34 26.14 4.79 -10.90
N PHE A 35 26.88 5.41 -9.99
CA PHE A 35 26.43 5.68 -8.62
C PHE A 35 25.24 6.65 -8.60
N VAL A 36 25.30 7.75 -9.37
CA VAL A 36 24.20 8.71 -9.49
C VAL A 36 22.95 8.04 -10.08
N LEU A 37 23.11 7.20 -11.11
CA LEU A 37 21.99 6.46 -11.69
C LEU A 37 21.35 5.51 -10.65
N LEU A 38 22.17 4.74 -9.94
CA LEU A 38 21.71 3.79 -8.92
C LEU A 38 20.95 4.49 -7.79
N THR A 39 21.50 5.58 -7.25
CA THR A 39 20.85 6.37 -6.18
C THR A 39 19.52 6.96 -6.65
N THR A 40 19.45 7.46 -7.88
CA THR A 40 18.22 8.02 -8.46
C THR A 40 17.12 6.96 -8.59
N VAL A 41 17.47 5.75 -9.05
CA VAL A 41 16.54 4.62 -9.14
C VAL A 41 16.03 4.20 -7.75
N ILE A 42 16.92 4.10 -6.77
CA ILE A 42 16.54 3.75 -5.38
C ILE A 42 15.58 4.80 -4.79
N ILE A 43 15.86 6.09 -5.01
CA ILE A 43 15.00 7.19 -4.54
C ILE A 43 13.64 7.13 -5.24
N LEU A 44 13.58 6.90 -6.55
CA LEU A 44 12.33 6.80 -7.29
C LEU A 44 11.46 5.63 -6.81
N ILE A 45 12.04 4.45 -6.62
CA ILE A 45 11.33 3.26 -6.09
C ILE A 45 10.83 3.54 -4.67
N GLY A 46 11.69 4.10 -3.81
CA GLY A 46 11.32 4.45 -2.43
C GLY A 46 10.20 5.49 -2.36
N LYS A 47 10.23 6.52 -3.22
CA LYS A 47 9.17 7.54 -3.28
C LYS A 47 7.87 6.96 -3.82
N ARG A 48 7.92 6.13 -4.87
CA ARG A 48 6.75 5.47 -5.44
C ARG A 48 6.04 4.60 -4.40
N ASN A 49 6.79 3.79 -3.64
CA ASN A 49 6.23 2.95 -2.58
C ASN A 49 5.62 3.77 -1.44
N LYS A 50 6.24 4.90 -1.05
CA LYS A 50 5.69 5.80 -0.04
C LYS A 50 4.39 6.47 -0.50
N ILE A 51 4.32 6.93 -1.74
CA ILE A 51 3.12 7.56 -2.30
C ILE A 51 1.95 6.55 -2.34
N THR A 52 2.19 5.33 -2.84
CA THR A 52 1.15 4.28 -2.86
C THR A 52 0.70 3.87 -1.45
N ARG A 53 1.59 3.87 -0.46
CA ARG A 53 1.24 3.55 0.95
C ARG A 53 0.50 4.68 1.68
N ILE A 54 0.84 5.93 1.38
CA ILE A 54 0.13 7.10 1.92
C ILE A 54 -1.29 7.15 1.34
N ASP A 55 -1.42 6.88 0.04
CA ASP A 55 -2.71 6.85 -0.63
C ASP A 55 -3.60 5.73 -0.05
N SER A 56 -3.07 4.52 0.14
CA SER A 56 -3.85 3.43 0.75
C SER A 56 -4.28 3.71 2.19
N LEU A 57 -3.46 4.37 3.01
CA LEU A 57 -3.85 4.79 4.36
C LEU A 57 -4.90 5.91 4.35
N ALA A 58 -4.75 6.90 3.49
CA ALA A 58 -5.73 7.99 3.34
C ALA A 58 -7.08 7.45 2.87
N LEU A 59 -7.06 6.53 1.90
CA LEU A 59 -8.23 5.89 1.33
C LEU A 59 -8.95 5.01 2.37
N ARG A 60 -8.21 4.21 3.16
CA ARG A 60 -8.77 3.48 4.31
C ARG A 60 -9.43 4.40 5.33
N ARG A 61 -8.80 5.54 5.65
CA ARG A 61 -9.32 6.51 6.62
C ARG A 61 -10.62 7.15 6.12
N ALA A 62 -10.66 7.51 4.84
CA ALA A 62 -11.87 8.04 4.19
C ALA A 62 -13.00 7.00 4.17
N ALA A 63 -12.69 5.75 3.81
CA ALA A 63 -13.63 4.63 3.83
C ALA A 63 -14.21 4.39 5.23
N TYR A 64 -13.35 4.40 6.26
CA TYR A 64 -13.78 4.24 7.65
C TYR A 64 -14.72 5.36 8.07
N GLN A 65 -14.37 6.63 7.81
CA GLN A 65 -15.22 7.77 8.16
C GLN A 65 -16.57 7.74 7.45
N ALA A 66 -16.60 7.36 6.18
CA ALA A 66 -17.84 7.18 5.44
C ALA A 66 -18.72 6.10 6.09
N ALA A 67 -18.14 4.95 6.43
CA ALA A 67 -18.86 3.85 7.06
C ALA A 67 -19.36 4.19 8.48
N VAL A 68 -18.57 4.92 9.29
CA VAL A 68 -19.00 5.45 10.60
C VAL A 68 -20.23 6.33 10.43
N LYS A 69 -20.21 7.24 9.45
CA LYS A 69 -21.33 8.13 9.16
C LYS A 69 -22.56 7.34 8.73
N SER A 70 -22.40 6.34 7.86
CA SER A 70 -23.49 5.48 7.41
C SER A 70 -24.14 4.72 8.55
N PHE A 71 -23.36 4.13 9.47
CA PHE A 71 -23.90 3.48 10.67
C PHE A 71 -24.59 4.48 11.61
N GLY A 72 -24.06 5.71 11.75
CA GLY A 72 -24.67 6.75 12.58
C GLY A 72 -26.00 7.28 12.06
N THR A 73 -26.26 7.16 10.76
CA THR A 73 -27.54 7.53 10.12
C THR A 73 -28.44 6.33 9.84
N ALA A 74 -27.97 5.11 10.08
CA ALA A 74 -28.72 3.90 9.79
C ALA A 74 -29.91 3.77 10.75
N THR A 75 -31.10 3.63 10.17
CA THR A 75 -32.33 3.35 10.89
C THR A 75 -32.97 2.15 10.23
N ALA A 76 -33.12 1.06 10.98
CA ALA A 76 -33.68 -0.18 10.48
C ALA A 76 -35.09 -0.38 11.03
N ALA A 77 -36.03 -0.78 10.17
CA ALA A 77 -37.40 -1.07 10.57
C ALA A 77 -37.53 -2.41 11.33
N ASP A 78 -36.72 -3.39 10.95
CA ASP A 78 -36.68 -4.72 11.55
C ASP A 78 -35.27 -5.33 11.53
N ALA A 79 -35.11 -6.51 12.14
CA ALA A 79 -33.83 -7.20 12.24
C ALA A 79 -33.22 -7.53 10.87
N ARG A 80 -34.07 -7.85 9.89
CA ARG A 80 -33.65 -8.21 8.54
C ARG A 80 -33.10 -6.98 7.82
N ASP A 81 -33.79 -5.85 7.91
CA ASP A 81 -33.35 -4.56 7.38
C ASP A 81 -32.03 -4.12 8.03
N ALA A 82 -31.91 -4.25 9.36
CA ALA A 82 -30.65 -3.98 10.07
C ALA A 82 -29.49 -4.84 9.57
N ALA A 83 -29.74 -6.13 9.34
CA ALA A 83 -28.73 -7.05 8.82
C ALA A 83 -28.34 -6.73 7.37
N VAL A 84 -29.32 -6.34 6.53
CA VAL A 84 -29.06 -5.89 5.15
C VAL A 84 -28.20 -4.63 5.17
N GLN A 85 -28.60 -3.60 5.91
CA GLN A 85 -27.89 -2.32 5.99
C GLN A 85 -26.46 -2.50 6.53
N SER A 86 -26.30 -3.22 7.65
CA SER A 86 -24.98 -3.54 8.22
C SER A 86 -24.08 -4.24 7.21
N SER A 87 -24.65 -5.20 6.48
CA SER A 87 -23.94 -5.98 5.48
C SER A 87 -23.52 -5.12 4.27
N MET A 88 -24.34 -4.16 3.84
CA MET A 88 -23.96 -3.22 2.77
C MET A 88 -22.86 -2.27 3.21
N ILE A 89 -22.98 -1.68 4.41
CA ILE A 89 -22.00 -0.71 4.92
C ILE A 89 -20.63 -1.38 5.09
N LEU A 90 -20.58 -2.59 5.65
CA LEU A 90 -19.34 -3.34 5.84
C LEU A 90 -18.68 -3.73 4.51
N ARG A 91 -19.47 -4.21 3.53
CA ARG A 91 -18.93 -4.52 2.19
C ARG A 91 -18.40 -3.27 1.51
N ARG A 92 -19.13 -2.15 1.57
CA ARG A 92 -18.68 -0.88 0.99
C ARG A 92 -17.39 -0.40 1.63
N PHE A 93 -17.29 -0.45 2.96
CA PHE A 93 -16.06 -0.14 3.67
C PHE A 93 -14.88 -0.96 3.16
N LEU A 94 -15.04 -2.27 3.01
CA LEU A 94 -13.97 -3.15 2.55
C LEU A 94 -13.60 -2.91 1.09
N ALA A 95 -14.58 -2.71 0.21
CA ALA A 95 -14.36 -2.37 -1.20
C ALA A 95 -13.53 -1.09 -1.33
N ASP A 96 -13.95 -0.04 -0.61
CA ASP A 96 -13.24 1.23 -0.58
C ASP A 96 -11.86 1.02 0.07
N ALA A 97 -11.75 0.50 1.29
CA ALA A 97 -10.47 0.33 2.01
C ALA A 97 -9.42 -0.53 1.29
N VAL A 98 -9.84 -1.47 0.44
CA VAL A 98 -8.96 -2.32 -0.39
C VAL A 98 -8.62 -1.64 -1.74
N GLY A 99 -9.41 -0.65 -2.16
CA GLY A 99 -9.26 0.10 -3.41
C GLY A 99 -9.85 -0.61 -4.61
N ASP A 100 -10.81 -1.52 -4.41
CA ASP A 100 -11.46 -2.29 -5.48
C ASP A 100 -12.99 -2.17 -5.34
N PRO A 101 -13.62 -1.24 -6.10
CA PRO A 101 -15.05 -0.97 -5.99
C PRO A 101 -15.94 -2.08 -6.56
N ALA A 102 -15.39 -3.00 -7.37
CA ALA A 102 -16.11 -4.15 -7.92
C ALA A 102 -16.04 -5.37 -6.99
N LEU A 103 -15.52 -5.19 -5.77
CA LEU A 103 -15.30 -6.25 -4.82
C LEU A 103 -16.42 -6.23 -3.78
N PHE A 104 -17.08 -7.37 -3.59
CA PHE A 104 -18.16 -7.57 -2.62
C PHE A 104 -19.51 -6.94 -2.97
N GLU A 105 -19.92 -6.95 -4.25
CA GLU A 105 -21.29 -6.55 -4.60
C GLU A 105 -22.32 -7.58 -4.10
N THR A 106 -21.94 -8.87 -4.09
CA THR A 106 -22.79 -9.96 -3.60
C THR A 106 -22.21 -10.65 -2.34
N HIS A 107 -23.06 -11.40 -1.64
CA HIS A 107 -22.60 -12.22 -0.52
C HIS A 107 -21.68 -13.37 -0.96
N GLU A 108 -21.95 -13.97 -2.12
CA GLU A 108 -21.14 -15.04 -2.70
C GLU A 108 -19.75 -14.54 -3.12
N GLU A 109 -19.66 -13.33 -3.67
CA GLU A 109 -18.37 -12.70 -3.98
C GLU A 109 -17.53 -12.44 -2.72
N PHE A 110 -18.18 -12.12 -1.59
CA PHE A 110 -17.50 -11.97 -0.31
C PHE A 110 -16.88 -13.26 0.21
N ILE A 111 -17.56 -14.38 -0.03
CA ILE A 111 -17.06 -15.70 0.38
C ILE A 111 -15.96 -16.19 -0.58
N THR A 112 -16.13 -15.98 -1.89
CA THR A 112 -15.23 -16.49 -2.92
C THR A 112 -13.93 -15.68 -3.05
N ARG A 113 -13.95 -14.36 -2.81
CA ARG A 113 -12.76 -13.51 -2.88
C ARG A 113 -12.03 -13.38 -1.54
N ARG A 114 -11.87 -14.49 -0.80
CA ARG A 114 -11.10 -14.54 0.46
C ARG A 114 -9.68 -14.00 0.31
N ASP A 115 -9.08 -14.14 -0.87
CA ASP A 115 -7.75 -13.64 -1.19
C ASP A 115 -7.68 -12.10 -1.09
N SER A 116 -8.78 -11.39 -1.33
CA SER A 116 -8.85 -9.93 -1.16
C SER A 116 -8.80 -9.49 0.32
N LEU A 117 -9.06 -10.42 1.25
CA LEU A 117 -8.91 -10.23 2.70
C LEU A 117 -7.52 -10.64 3.20
N GLU A 118 -6.57 -11.00 2.33
CA GLU A 118 -5.17 -11.26 2.73
C GLU A 118 -4.50 -10.03 3.33
N LYS A 119 -4.94 -8.83 2.93
CA LYS A 119 -4.50 -7.55 3.52
C LYS A 119 -4.95 -7.35 4.97
N LEU A 120 -5.81 -8.24 5.50
CA LEU A 120 -6.24 -8.24 6.89
C LEU A 120 -5.47 -9.28 7.71
N THR A 121 -5.27 -8.95 8.98
CA THR A 121 -4.79 -9.88 10.01
C THR A 121 -5.74 -11.08 10.13
N PRO A 122 -5.23 -12.26 10.52
CA PRO A 122 -6.08 -13.45 10.69
C PRO A 122 -7.31 -13.23 11.58
N PRO A 123 -7.22 -12.55 12.75
CA PRO A 123 -8.40 -12.28 13.58
C PRO A 123 -9.45 -11.41 12.89
N ALA A 124 -9.03 -10.39 12.13
CA ALA A 124 -9.96 -9.52 11.42
C ALA A 124 -10.66 -10.24 10.27
N ARG A 125 -9.96 -11.14 9.56
CA ARG A 125 -10.57 -11.98 8.52
C ARG A 125 -11.57 -12.99 9.09
N GLU A 126 -11.25 -13.58 10.25
CA GLU A 126 -12.15 -14.47 10.96
C GLU A 126 -13.42 -13.72 11.42
N ALA A 127 -13.27 -12.55 12.03
CA ALA A 127 -14.39 -11.69 12.42
C ALA A 127 -15.27 -11.31 11.21
N ALA A 128 -14.66 -10.91 10.10
CA ALA A 128 -15.38 -10.60 8.86
C ALA A 128 -16.22 -11.78 8.35
N THR A 129 -15.66 -12.99 8.42
CA THR A 129 -16.32 -14.23 8.00
C THR A 129 -17.47 -14.57 8.95
N ALA A 130 -17.23 -14.55 10.25
CA ALA A 130 -18.21 -14.89 11.27
C ALA A 130 -19.42 -13.95 11.22
N THR A 131 -19.21 -12.63 11.20
CA THR A 131 -20.31 -11.67 11.14
C THR A 131 -21.03 -11.75 9.80
N SER A 132 -20.34 -12.00 8.69
CA SER A 132 -21.02 -12.19 7.39
C SER A 132 -21.94 -13.40 7.40
N ALA A 133 -21.55 -14.49 8.07
CA ALA A 133 -22.41 -15.65 8.26
C ALA A 133 -23.62 -15.33 9.16
N THR A 134 -23.41 -14.61 10.26
CA THR A 134 -24.49 -14.16 11.16
C THR A 134 -25.49 -13.26 10.42
N LEU A 135 -25.01 -12.26 9.69
CA LEU A 135 -25.85 -11.36 8.90
C LEU A 135 -26.60 -12.12 7.80
N ALA A 136 -25.95 -13.09 7.13
CA ALA A 136 -26.62 -13.93 6.14
C ALA A 136 -27.75 -14.76 6.75
N ARG A 137 -27.52 -15.36 7.94
CA ARG A 137 -28.56 -16.10 8.66
C ARG A 137 -29.79 -15.23 8.95
N VAL A 138 -29.59 -13.99 9.38
CA VAL A 138 -30.69 -13.03 9.64
C VAL A 138 -31.38 -12.61 8.33
N LYS A 139 -30.60 -12.35 7.27
CA LYS A 139 -31.12 -11.93 5.96
C LYS A 139 -31.99 -12.99 5.27
N TYR A 140 -31.58 -14.25 5.36
CA TYR A 140 -32.21 -15.37 4.64
C TYR A 140 -33.06 -16.26 5.56
N ALA A 141 -33.31 -15.85 6.81
CA ALA A 141 -34.22 -16.56 7.71
C ALA A 141 -35.63 -16.66 7.10
N PRO A 142 -36.36 -17.78 7.28
CA PRO A 142 -37.72 -17.94 6.74
C PRO A 142 -38.69 -16.87 7.28
N GLU A 143 -38.57 -16.58 8.58
CA GLU A 143 -39.32 -15.54 9.27
C GLU A 143 -38.37 -14.37 9.63
N VAL A 144 -38.93 -13.18 9.85
CA VAL A 144 -38.15 -12.04 10.32
C VAL A 144 -37.76 -12.32 11.78
N PRO A 145 -36.46 -12.39 12.13
CA PRO A 145 -36.06 -12.65 13.50
C PRO A 145 -36.56 -11.55 14.45
N SER A 146 -36.90 -11.93 15.68
CA SER A 146 -37.31 -11.00 16.74
C SER A 146 -36.12 -10.27 17.39
N ASP A 147 -34.93 -10.37 16.79
CA ASP A 147 -33.73 -9.71 17.27
C ASP A 147 -33.91 -8.19 17.24
N ASP A 148 -33.32 -7.47 18.20
CA ASP A 148 -33.39 -6.01 18.22
C ASP A 148 -32.54 -5.43 17.06
N PRO A 149 -33.15 -4.67 16.12
CA PRO A 149 -32.43 -4.04 15.01
C PRO A 149 -31.25 -3.18 15.48
N ALA A 150 -31.36 -2.53 16.64
CA ALA A 150 -30.30 -1.69 17.19
C ALA A 150 -29.08 -2.50 17.61
N VAL A 151 -29.28 -3.71 18.13
CA VAL A 151 -28.19 -4.62 18.52
C VAL A 151 -27.43 -5.08 17.28
N ILE A 152 -28.12 -5.44 16.20
CA ILE A 152 -27.48 -5.86 14.94
C ILE A 152 -26.64 -4.74 14.33
N LEU A 153 -27.16 -3.50 14.35
CA LEU A 153 -26.40 -2.33 13.88
C LEU A 153 -25.18 -2.05 14.78
N ALA A 154 -25.31 -2.21 16.09
CA ALA A 154 -24.20 -2.04 17.03
C ALA A 154 -23.11 -3.09 16.85
N GLU A 155 -23.47 -4.36 16.64
CA GLU A 155 -22.53 -5.43 16.31
C GLU A 155 -21.82 -5.17 14.97
N GLY A 156 -22.56 -4.71 13.96
CA GLY A 156 -21.99 -4.29 12.68
C GLY A 156 -20.97 -3.15 12.85
N ARG A 157 -21.28 -2.18 13.71
CA ARG A 157 -20.38 -1.06 14.03
C ARG A 157 -19.13 -1.53 14.77
N GLN A 158 -19.26 -2.45 15.74
CA GLN A 158 -18.13 -3.02 16.45
C GLN A 158 -17.20 -3.78 15.50
N LEU A 159 -17.77 -4.55 14.56
CA LEU A 159 -16.96 -5.23 13.54
C LEU A 159 -16.18 -4.22 12.68
N LEU A 160 -16.81 -3.12 12.26
CA LEU A 160 -16.13 -2.09 11.48
C LEU A 160 -14.85 -1.58 12.18
N ASP A 161 -14.88 -1.44 13.50
CA ASP A 161 -13.70 -1.02 14.28
C ASP A 161 -12.61 -2.11 14.29
N VAL A 162 -13.00 -3.38 14.42
CA VAL A 162 -12.08 -4.53 14.32
C VAL A 162 -11.45 -4.61 12.93
N LEU A 163 -12.22 -4.43 11.87
CA LEU A 163 -11.72 -4.47 10.50
C LEU A 163 -10.75 -3.32 10.21
N ASN A 164 -11.08 -2.12 10.67
CA ASN A 164 -10.22 -0.95 10.50
C ASN A 164 -8.87 -1.09 11.22
N GLY A 165 -8.88 -1.64 12.45
CA GLY A 165 -7.65 -1.95 13.19
C GLY A 165 -6.91 -3.19 12.67
N GLY A 166 -7.58 -4.01 11.85
CA GLY A 166 -7.11 -5.30 11.40
C GLY A 166 -6.29 -5.30 10.12
N PHE A 167 -6.03 -4.15 9.49
CA PHE A 167 -5.24 -4.10 8.26
C PHE A 167 -3.74 -4.31 8.53
N LEU A 168 -3.10 -5.13 7.69
CA LEU A 168 -1.65 -5.31 7.71
C LEU A 168 -0.94 -4.02 7.24
N PRO A 169 0.25 -3.72 7.82
CA PRO A 169 1.01 -2.51 7.56
C PRO A 169 1.61 -2.46 6.15
#